data_AF-A0A5B8CPA4-F1
#
_entry.id   AF-A0A5B8CPA4-F1
#
_cell.length_a   1.000
_cell.length_b   1.000
_cell.length_c   1.000
_cell.angle_alpha   90.00
_cell.angle_beta   90.00
_cell.angle_gamma   90.00
#
_symmetry.space_group_name_H-M   'P 1'
#
loop_
_entity.id
_entity.type
_entity.pdbx_description
1 polymer ?
#
loop_
_entity_poly.entity_id
_entity_poly.type
_entity_poly.pdbx_seq_one_letter_code
_entity_poly.pdbx_strand_id
1 'polypeptide(L)'
;MTKMLSVVSLTFVGLSSIFFAADGSACVDDQALHNLAKQEINYMLQRIPPAFADAVSDQQIRGEMTLQDSASCQLHWQLTLPEADIAEAQALLQAEPAKQIMLAAQGYQLPDRPLLDADFALDASLSQAKHQDTLQTATLGKLRATVELMYAMLTQARANGQGNGQAWTMTDKQALQTSCAQQFQADNAAVACQCYSDGLANKFSSRQVRYNQYLASNPYAFATGNGAGFKQLDKSLQASCGLTPAKR
;
A
#
# COMPACT_ATOMS: atom_id res chain seq x y z
N MET A 1 73.20 65.34 30.54
CA MET A 1 73.53 65.71 29.14
C MET A 1 72.64 64.88 28.22
N THR A 2 71.97 65.57 27.27
CA THR A 2 71.35 65.03 26.03
C THR A 2 70.09 64.16 26.21
N LYS A 3 68.89 64.77 26.07
CA LYS A 3 67.92 64.70 24.92
C LYS A 3 67.11 63.37 24.87
N MET A 4 65.86 63.26 24.41
CA MET A 4 64.68 64.10 24.12
C MET A 4 63.69 63.14 23.39
N LEU A 5 62.36 63.36 23.52
CA LEU A 5 61.28 63.00 22.55
C LEU A 5 60.83 61.51 22.46
N SER A 6 59.56 61.18 22.83
CA SER A 6 58.33 61.14 21.98
C SER A 6 58.19 59.84 21.17
N VAL A 7 57.04 59.20 20.89
CA VAL A 7 55.61 59.52 20.99
C VAL A 7 54.79 58.26 20.59
N VAL A 8 53.54 58.18 21.08
CA VAL A 8 52.33 57.58 20.47
C VAL A 8 52.00 56.07 20.58
N SER A 9 50.80 55.88 21.14
CA SER A 9 49.87 54.73 21.16
C SER A 9 49.55 54.10 19.81
N LEU A 10 49.13 52.83 19.81
CA LEU A 10 47.87 52.43 19.14
C LEU A 10 47.36 51.08 19.69
N THR A 11 46.16 51.11 20.24
CA THR A 11 45.31 49.99 20.63
C THR A 11 44.80 49.25 19.39
N PHE A 12 44.93 47.92 19.35
CA PHE A 12 44.22 47.07 18.39
C PHE A 12 43.30 46.11 19.15
N VAL A 13 42.00 46.39 19.09
CA VAL A 13 40.92 45.51 19.56
C VAL A 13 40.75 44.42 18.51
N GLY A 14 41.10 43.18 18.87
CA GLY A 14 40.84 42.01 18.04
C GLY A 14 39.35 41.65 18.06
N LEU A 15 38.65 41.97 16.96
CA LEU A 15 37.31 41.45 16.68
C LEU A 15 37.46 39.98 16.24
N SER A 16 37.24 39.04 17.17
CA SER A 16 37.03 37.62 16.82
C SER A 16 35.63 37.44 16.28
N SER A 17 35.49 37.40 14.95
CA SER A 17 34.27 36.96 14.28
C SER A 17 34.09 35.46 14.50
N ILE A 18 33.20 35.10 15.43
CA ILE A 18 32.69 33.74 15.57
C ILE A 18 31.73 33.50 14.40
N PHE A 19 32.21 32.79 13.37
CA PHE A 19 31.34 32.21 12.36
C PHE A 19 30.59 31.04 13.01
N PHE A 20 29.36 31.27 13.43
CA PHE A 20 28.40 30.18 13.65
C PHE A 20 28.01 29.65 12.27
N ALA A 21 28.59 28.51 11.88
CA ALA A 21 28.00 27.69 10.84
C ALA A 21 26.63 27.25 11.38
N ALA A 22 25.55 27.76 10.78
CA ALA A 22 24.25 27.15 10.95
C ALA A 22 24.35 25.76 10.31
N ASP A 23 24.47 24.72 11.14
CA ASP A 23 24.19 23.37 10.70
C ASP A 23 22.75 23.37 10.18
N GLY A 24 22.59 23.40 8.86
CA GLY A 24 21.34 23.10 8.21
C GLY A 24 21.01 21.65 8.50
N SER A 25 20.40 21.37 9.66
CA SER A 25 19.93 20.04 10.01
C SER A 25 18.99 19.61 8.89
N ALA A 26 19.39 18.59 8.13
CA ALA A 26 18.48 17.93 7.20
C ALA A 26 17.22 17.56 7.99
N CYS A 27 16.06 17.93 7.48
CA CYS A 27 14.81 17.73 8.20
C CYS A 27 14.49 16.25 8.45
N VAL A 28 15.20 15.36 7.75
CA VAL A 28 15.11 13.91 7.83
C VAL A 28 16.45 13.30 7.39
N ASP A 29 16.85 12.19 8.01
CA ASP A 29 18.02 11.40 7.61
C ASP A 29 17.64 10.18 6.75
N ASP A 30 18.63 9.50 6.18
CA ASP A 30 18.40 8.34 5.29
C ASP A 30 17.64 7.19 5.97
N GLN A 31 17.90 6.96 7.25
CA GLN A 31 17.22 5.90 8.00
C GLN A 31 15.74 6.23 8.20
N ALA A 32 15.42 7.49 8.46
CA ALA A 32 14.06 7.98 8.54
C ALA A 32 13.35 7.96 7.17
N LEU A 33 14.05 8.29 6.07
CA LEU A 33 13.50 8.11 4.70
C LEU A 33 13.13 6.66 4.41
N HIS A 34 13.99 5.70 4.75
CA HIS A 34 13.68 4.28 4.61
C HIS A 34 12.48 3.84 5.46
N ASN A 35 12.35 4.38 6.68
CA ASN A 35 11.23 4.08 7.55
C ASN A 35 9.92 4.70 7.04
N LEU A 36 9.97 5.92 6.51
CA LEU A 36 8.82 6.59 5.88
C LEU A 36 8.34 5.82 4.65
N ALA A 37 9.25 5.35 3.79
CA ALA A 37 8.89 4.54 2.63
C ALA A 37 8.15 3.25 3.05
N LYS A 38 8.63 2.57 4.10
CA LYS A 38 7.95 1.40 4.67
C LYS A 38 6.59 1.75 5.27
N GLN A 39 6.49 2.89 5.95
CA GLN A 39 5.22 3.36 6.53
C GLN A 39 4.18 3.64 5.45
N GLU A 40 4.57 4.23 4.32
CA GLU A 40 3.66 4.46 3.18
C GLU A 40 3.15 3.14 2.58
N ILE A 41 4.03 2.17 2.35
CA ILE A 41 3.61 0.83 1.89
C ILE A 41 2.67 0.18 2.90
N ASN A 42 2.95 0.27 4.21
CA ASN A 42 2.08 -0.27 5.26
C ASN A 42 0.73 0.44 5.33
N TYR A 43 0.70 1.76 5.14
CA TYR A 43 -0.55 2.53 5.04
C TYR A 43 -1.40 2.03 3.87
N MET A 44 -0.78 1.81 2.71
CA MET A 44 -1.45 1.28 1.52
C MET A 44 -1.93 -0.15 1.73
N LEU A 45 -1.14 -1.03 2.36
CA LEU A 45 -1.52 -2.42 2.65
C LEU A 45 -2.81 -2.53 3.49
N GLN A 46 -3.10 -1.53 4.33
CA GLN A 46 -4.29 -1.51 5.16
C GLN A 46 -5.57 -1.07 4.41
N ARG A 47 -5.42 -0.49 3.21
CA ARG A 47 -6.51 0.19 2.48
C ARG A 47 -6.74 -0.41 1.10
N ILE A 48 -5.66 -0.76 0.41
CA ILE A 48 -5.71 -1.25 -0.96
C ILE A 48 -6.14 -2.73 -0.95
N PRO A 49 -7.00 -3.14 -1.90
CA PRO A 49 -7.45 -4.52 -2.00
C PRO A 49 -6.33 -5.57 -2.07
N PRO A 50 -6.60 -6.83 -1.68
CA PRO A 50 -5.56 -7.81 -1.36
C PRO A 50 -4.60 -8.18 -2.50
N ALA A 51 -4.94 -7.94 -3.77
CA ALA A 51 -3.99 -8.15 -4.87
C ALA A 51 -2.71 -7.30 -4.70
N PHE A 52 -2.82 -6.12 -4.09
CA PHE A 52 -1.66 -5.30 -3.74
C PHE A 52 -0.79 -5.97 -2.69
N ALA A 53 -1.40 -6.53 -1.64
CA ALA A 53 -0.68 -7.24 -0.60
C ALA A 53 0.09 -8.46 -1.13
N ASP A 54 -0.50 -9.19 -2.08
CA ASP A 54 0.19 -10.29 -2.75
C ASP A 54 1.39 -9.79 -3.60
N ALA A 55 1.24 -8.71 -4.36
CA ALA A 55 2.34 -8.13 -5.14
C ALA A 55 3.48 -7.57 -4.25
N VAL A 56 3.16 -7.00 -3.08
CA VAL A 56 4.16 -6.62 -2.06
C VAL A 56 4.84 -7.86 -1.48
N SER A 57 4.07 -8.90 -1.13
CA SER A 57 4.62 -10.16 -0.60
C SER A 57 5.53 -10.87 -1.61
N ASP A 58 5.24 -10.74 -2.90
CA ASP A 58 6.04 -11.28 -4.00
C ASP A 58 7.26 -10.41 -4.34
N GLN A 59 7.50 -9.34 -3.56
CA GLN A 59 8.62 -8.40 -3.72
C GLN A 59 8.64 -7.70 -5.10
N GLN A 60 7.48 -7.58 -5.74
CA GLN A 60 7.34 -6.96 -7.05
C GLN A 60 7.10 -5.45 -6.97
N ILE A 61 6.75 -4.95 -5.78
CA ILE A 61 6.56 -3.52 -5.50
C ILE A 61 7.72 -3.01 -4.65
N ARG A 62 8.29 -1.87 -5.04
CA ARG A 62 9.40 -1.22 -4.32
C ARG A 62 9.13 0.27 -4.16
N GLY A 63 9.35 0.80 -2.97
CA GLY A 63 9.20 2.21 -2.68
C GLY A 63 10.52 2.81 -2.18
N GLU A 64 10.94 3.91 -2.79
CA GLU A 64 12.17 4.63 -2.43
C GLU A 64 11.84 6.10 -2.19
N MET A 65 12.34 6.65 -1.08
CA MET A 65 12.15 8.05 -0.72
C MET A 65 13.47 8.79 -0.72
N THR A 66 13.44 10.01 -1.23
CA THR A 66 14.59 10.91 -1.28
C THR A 66 14.19 12.29 -0.79
N LEU A 67 15.15 13.01 -0.19
CA LEU A 67 14.96 14.40 0.19
C LEU A 67 15.14 15.29 -1.05
N GLN A 68 14.11 16.02 -1.42
CA GLN A 68 14.12 16.94 -2.56
C GLN A 68 14.57 18.35 -2.15
N ASP A 69 14.07 18.83 -1.01
CA ASP A 69 14.48 20.12 -0.43
C ASP A 69 14.51 20.04 1.10
N SER A 70 15.70 20.25 1.67
CA SER A 70 15.93 20.25 3.11
C SER A 70 15.31 21.46 3.82
N ALA A 71 15.16 22.60 3.15
CA ALA A 71 14.67 23.83 3.77
C ALA A 71 13.14 23.80 3.98
N SER A 72 12.40 23.26 3.01
CA SER A 72 10.94 23.10 3.10
C SER A 72 10.49 21.71 3.54
N CYS A 73 11.45 20.81 3.78
CA CYS A 73 11.25 19.40 4.07
C CYS A 73 10.32 18.70 3.06
N GLN A 74 10.66 18.87 1.78
CA GLN A 74 9.98 18.19 0.69
C GLN A 74 10.68 16.89 0.36
N LEU A 75 9.86 15.84 0.27
CA LEU A 75 10.28 14.49 -0.05
C LEU A 75 9.76 14.13 -1.43
N HIS A 76 10.56 13.36 -2.16
CA HIS A 76 10.16 12.69 -3.38
C HIS A 76 10.04 11.21 -3.10
N TRP A 77 8.89 10.62 -3.40
CA TRP A 77 8.66 9.19 -3.30
C TRP A 77 8.45 8.58 -4.68
N GLN A 78 9.28 7.58 -4.97
CA GLN A 78 9.18 6.77 -6.17
C GLN A 78 8.68 5.38 -5.80
N LEU A 79 7.59 4.97 -6.45
CA LEU A 79 6.98 3.66 -6.32
C LEU A 79 7.11 2.90 -7.65
N THR A 80 7.77 1.76 -7.61
CA THR A 80 7.85 0.82 -8.74
C THR A 80 6.75 -0.21 -8.65
N LEU A 81 5.96 -0.33 -9.70
CA LEU A 81 4.90 -1.33 -9.88
C LEU A 81 5.30 -2.39 -10.92
N PRO A 82 4.72 -3.60 -10.86
CA PRO A 82 4.96 -4.63 -11.85
C PRO A 82 4.30 -4.26 -13.20
N GLU A 83 5.05 -4.31 -14.30
CA GLU A 83 4.51 -4.03 -15.64
C GLU A 83 3.35 -4.95 -16.03
N ALA A 84 3.40 -6.22 -15.59
CA ALA A 84 2.34 -7.20 -15.85
C ALA A 84 1.00 -6.78 -15.22
N ASP A 85 1.03 -6.21 -14.01
CA ASP A 85 -0.16 -5.76 -13.29
C ASP A 85 -0.76 -4.51 -13.96
N ILE A 86 0.10 -3.61 -14.45
CA ILE A 86 -0.31 -2.45 -15.24
C ILE A 86 -0.99 -2.90 -16.54
N ALA A 87 -0.34 -3.80 -17.28
CA ALA A 87 -0.86 -4.31 -18.56
C ALA A 87 -2.20 -5.04 -18.38
N GLU A 88 -2.35 -5.86 -17.34
CA GLU A 88 -3.62 -6.53 -17.02
C GLU A 88 -4.71 -5.50 -16.69
N ALA A 89 -4.43 -4.51 -15.85
CA ALA A 89 -5.41 -3.49 -15.49
C ALA A 89 -5.85 -2.64 -16.69
N GLN A 90 -4.93 -2.30 -17.59
CA GLN A 90 -5.23 -1.61 -18.85
C GLN A 90 -6.12 -2.47 -19.76
N ALA A 91 -5.79 -3.76 -19.93
CA ALA A 91 -6.61 -4.67 -20.72
C ALA A 91 -8.04 -4.79 -20.17
N LEU A 92 -8.20 -4.82 -18.84
CA LEU A 92 -9.51 -4.82 -18.19
C LEU A 92 -10.32 -3.55 -18.49
N LEU A 93 -9.70 -2.36 -18.47
CA LEU A 93 -10.40 -1.11 -18.83
C LEU A 93 -10.77 -1.07 -20.31
N GLN A 94 -9.89 -1.52 -21.20
CA GLN A 94 -10.16 -1.54 -22.64
C GLN A 94 -11.32 -2.47 -22.99
N ALA A 95 -11.50 -3.57 -22.24
CA ALA A 95 -12.65 -4.47 -22.38
C ALA A 95 -13.97 -3.84 -21.91
N GLU A 96 -13.94 -2.79 -21.08
CA GLU A 96 -15.13 -2.10 -20.55
C GLU A 96 -15.10 -0.57 -20.86
N PRO A 97 -15.32 -0.15 -22.12
CA PRO A 97 -15.20 1.27 -22.52
C PRO A 97 -16.06 2.24 -21.68
N ALA A 98 -17.23 1.81 -21.23
CA ALA A 98 -18.09 2.63 -20.37
C ALA A 98 -17.44 2.92 -19.00
N LYS A 99 -16.76 1.93 -18.41
CA LYS A 99 -16.05 2.09 -17.14
C LYS A 99 -14.85 3.02 -17.30
N GLN A 100 -14.13 2.90 -18.41
CA GLN A 100 -13.03 3.81 -18.74
C GLN A 100 -13.50 5.27 -18.82
N ILE A 101 -14.61 5.55 -19.52
CA ILE A 101 -15.18 6.90 -19.61
C ILE A 101 -15.61 7.42 -18.22
N MET A 102 -16.31 6.58 -17.45
CA MET A 102 -16.78 6.94 -16.11
C MET A 102 -15.63 7.26 -15.15
N LEU A 103 -14.54 6.49 -15.18
CA LEU A 103 -13.37 6.72 -14.34
C LEU A 103 -12.60 7.98 -14.77
N ALA A 104 -12.42 8.17 -16.08
CA ALA A 104 -11.76 9.35 -16.63
C ALA A 104 -12.52 10.65 -16.28
N ALA A 105 -13.86 10.62 -16.32
CA ALA A 105 -14.70 11.76 -15.92
C ALA A 105 -14.55 12.14 -14.44
N GLN A 106 -14.14 11.18 -13.58
CA GLN A 106 -13.86 11.39 -12.17
C GLN A 106 -12.38 11.76 -11.91
N GLY A 107 -11.58 11.94 -12.96
CA GLY A 107 -10.16 12.25 -12.86
C GLY A 107 -9.28 11.06 -12.48
N TYR A 108 -9.83 9.84 -12.47
CA TYR A 108 -9.03 8.64 -12.23
C TYR A 108 -8.29 8.22 -13.49
N GLN A 109 -7.02 7.89 -13.32
CA GLN A 109 -6.17 7.35 -14.38
C GLN A 109 -5.42 6.13 -13.83
N LEU A 110 -5.41 5.05 -14.62
CA LEU A 110 -4.50 3.94 -14.37
C LEU A 110 -3.08 4.35 -14.74
N PRO A 111 -2.07 3.77 -14.08
CA PRO A 111 -0.69 4.00 -14.46
C PRO A 111 -0.44 3.46 -15.88
N ASP A 112 0.41 4.14 -16.63
CA ASP A 112 0.87 3.75 -17.97
C ASP A 112 2.34 3.32 -18.00
N ARG A 113 3.02 3.46 -16.87
CA ARG A 113 4.43 3.16 -16.66
C ARG A 113 4.66 2.59 -15.27
N PRO A 114 5.70 1.76 -15.07
CA PRO A 114 5.99 1.11 -13.79
C PRO A 114 6.43 2.08 -12.69
N LEU A 115 6.97 3.25 -13.04
CA LEU A 115 7.48 4.25 -12.09
C LEU A 115 6.44 5.34 -11.84
N LEU A 116 5.94 5.39 -10.60
CA LEU A 116 5.06 6.44 -10.11
C LEU A 116 5.80 7.31 -9.11
N ASP A 117 5.60 8.62 -9.23
CA ASP A 117 6.33 9.61 -8.47
C ASP A 117 5.36 10.51 -7.72
N ALA A 118 5.70 10.88 -6.48
CA ALA A 118 4.95 11.86 -5.71
C ALA A 118 5.88 12.70 -4.84
N ASP A 119 5.81 14.02 -5.03
CA ASP A 119 6.44 15.00 -4.14
C ASP A 119 5.47 15.39 -3.03
N PHE A 120 5.91 15.47 -1.78
CA PHE A 120 5.07 15.92 -0.66
C PHE A 120 5.91 16.50 0.47
N ALA A 121 5.30 17.34 1.30
CA ALA A 121 5.97 17.90 2.46
C ALA A 121 5.76 17.01 3.70
N LEU A 122 6.82 16.85 4.49
CA LEU A 122 6.75 16.16 5.78
C LEU A 122 6.28 17.11 6.88
N ASP A 123 5.37 16.65 7.73
CA ASP A 123 5.18 17.20 9.06
C ASP A 123 6.24 16.59 9.99
N ALA A 124 7.30 17.36 10.23
CA ALA A 124 8.42 16.91 11.07
C ALA A 124 8.01 16.56 12.51
N SER A 125 6.89 17.10 13.01
CA SER A 125 6.41 16.79 14.36
C SER A 125 5.70 15.44 14.44
N LEU A 126 5.06 15.03 13.35
CA LEU A 126 4.30 13.77 13.25
C LEU A 126 5.05 12.67 12.50
N SER A 127 6.16 13.00 11.82
CA SER A 127 6.87 12.09 10.92
C SER A 127 5.94 11.47 9.87
N GLN A 128 5.06 12.29 9.29
CA GLN A 128 4.05 11.88 8.31
C GLN A 128 3.89 12.96 7.23
N ALA A 129 3.34 12.58 6.08
CA ALA A 129 2.97 13.55 5.05
C ALA A 129 1.96 14.58 5.61
N LYS A 130 2.14 15.85 5.26
CA LYS A 130 1.17 16.90 5.62
C LYS A 130 -0.20 16.58 5.04
N HIS A 131 -1.25 16.94 5.78
CA HIS A 131 -2.62 16.59 5.40
C HIS A 131 -2.99 17.04 3.98
N GLN A 132 -2.62 18.24 3.56
CA GLN A 132 -2.93 18.74 2.22
C GLN A 132 -2.33 17.87 1.10
N ASP A 133 -1.20 17.21 1.34
CA ASP A 133 -0.53 16.37 0.36
C ASP A 133 -1.16 14.98 0.29
N THR A 134 -1.96 14.61 1.29
CA THR A 134 -2.73 13.34 1.30
C THR A 134 -4.06 13.43 0.57
N LEU A 135 -4.51 14.63 0.21
CA LEU A 135 -5.76 14.84 -0.53
C LEU A 135 -5.63 14.30 -1.96
N GLN A 136 -6.73 13.78 -2.52
CA GLN A 136 -6.77 13.23 -3.90
C GLN A 136 -6.46 14.26 -5.00
N THR A 137 -6.37 15.54 -4.68
CA THR A 137 -5.94 16.60 -5.59
C THR A 137 -4.42 16.77 -5.64
N ALA A 138 -3.71 16.37 -4.58
CA ALA A 138 -2.25 16.41 -4.47
C ALA A 138 -1.61 15.16 -5.08
N THR A 139 -0.31 15.26 -5.38
CA THR A 139 0.54 14.21 -6.00
C THR A 139 0.51 12.90 -5.22
N LEU A 140 0.76 12.92 -3.91
CA LEU A 140 0.75 11.72 -3.07
C LEU A 140 -0.64 11.09 -2.96
N GLY A 141 -1.67 11.90 -2.74
CA GLY A 141 -3.06 11.40 -2.72
C GLY A 141 -3.49 10.79 -4.06
N LYS A 142 -3.09 11.39 -5.19
CA LYS A 142 -3.31 10.83 -6.54
C LYS A 142 -2.60 9.50 -6.73
N LEU A 143 -1.32 9.41 -6.37
CA LEU A 143 -0.56 8.17 -6.47
C LEU A 143 -1.24 7.05 -5.68
N ARG A 144 -1.59 7.30 -4.42
CA ARG A 144 -2.30 6.33 -3.57
C ARG A 144 -3.62 5.87 -4.21
N ALA A 145 -4.43 6.82 -4.69
CA ALA A 145 -5.72 6.53 -5.33
C ALA A 145 -5.58 5.75 -6.64
N THR A 146 -4.59 6.07 -7.47
CA THR A 146 -4.30 5.36 -8.72
C THR A 146 -3.89 3.91 -8.46
N VAL A 147 -3.02 3.67 -7.48
CA VAL A 147 -2.62 2.32 -7.10
C VAL A 147 -3.80 1.55 -6.50
N GLU A 148 -4.60 2.20 -5.65
CA GLU A 148 -5.80 1.61 -5.06
C GLU A 148 -6.79 1.14 -6.13
N LEU A 149 -7.10 2.01 -7.11
CA LEU A 149 -7.99 1.69 -8.21
C LEU A 149 -7.45 0.52 -9.06
N MET A 150 -6.17 0.55 -9.42
CA MET A 150 -5.55 -0.52 -10.19
C MET A 150 -5.70 -1.87 -9.49
N TYR A 151 -5.30 -1.96 -8.22
CA TYR A 151 -5.37 -3.21 -7.48
C TYR A 151 -6.78 -3.62 -7.06
N ALA A 152 -7.74 -2.67 -6.98
CA ALA A 152 -9.16 -2.99 -6.87
C ALA A 152 -9.67 -3.71 -8.12
N MET A 153 -9.27 -3.25 -9.31
CA MET A 153 -9.61 -3.92 -10.57
C MET A 153 -8.97 -5.31 -10.66
N LEU A 154 -7.68 -5.43 -10.33
CA LEU A 154 -6.98 -6.70 -10.35
C LEU A 154 -7.55 -7.71 -9.35
N THR A 155 -7.88 -7.26 -8.13
CA THR A 155 -8.56 -8.10 -7.13
C THR A 155 -9.88 -8.66 -7.68
N GLN A 156 -10.68 -7.82 -8.35
CA GLN A 156 -11.93 -8.26 -8.96
C GLN A 156 -11.72 -9.25 -10.10
N ALA A 157 -10.79 -8.97 -11.02
CA ALA A 157 -10.53 -9.82 -12.17
C ALA A 157 -9.96 -11.18 -11.75
N ARG A 158 -8.94 -11.17 -10.89
CA ARG A 158 -8.21 -12.37 -10.45
C ARG A 158 -9.06 -13.27 -9.55
N ALA A 159 -10.14 -12.75 -8.94
CA ALA A 159 -11.07 -13.55 -8.13
C ALA A 159 -11.83 -14.64 -8.93
N ASN A 160 -11.97 -14.50 -10.25
CA ASN A 160 -12.84 -15.36 -11.06
C ASN A 160 -12.12 -16.47 -11.83
N GLY A 161 -10.80 -16.58 -11.71
CA GLY A 161 -10.09 -17.73 -12.26
C GLY A 161 -10.42 -19.02 -11.51
N GLN A 162 -10.50 -20.15 -12.21
CA GLN A 162 -10.25 -21.44 -11.55
C GLN A 162 -8.75 -21.53 -11.29
N GLY A 163 -8.36 -21.90 -10.07
CA GLY A 163 -6.96 -21.96 -9.69
C GLY A 163 -6.24 -23.10 -10.43
N ASN A 164 -5.42 -22.77 -11.41
CA ASN A 164 -4.49 -23.74 -11.97
C ASN A 164 -3.31 -23.93 -11.00
N GLY A 165 -3.37 -25.00 -10.20
CA GLY A 165 -2.20 -25.84 -9.95
C GLY A 165 -1.25 -25.53 -8.79
N GLN A 166 -1.40 -24.45 -8.02
CA GLN A 166 -0.58 -24.28 -6.81
C GLN A 166 -1.25 -24.88 -5.57
N ALA A 167 -0.62 -25.93 -5.03
CA ALA A 167 -0.95 -26.45 -3.71
C ALA A 167 -0.83 -25.34 -2.67
N TRP A 168 -1.84 -25.22 -1.82
CA TRP A 168 -1.83 -24.24 -0.75
C TRP A 168 -0.71 -24.53 0.24
N THR A 169 -0.06 -23.46 0.70
CA THR A 169 0.90 -23.57 1.79
C THR A 169 0.18 -23.93 3.10
N MET A 170 0.90 -24.53 4.05
CA MET A 170 0.35 -24.78 5.38
C MET A 170 -0.07 -23.48 6.08
N THR A 171 0.66 -22.40 5.85
CA THR A 171 0.35 -21.05 6.36
C THR A 171 -0.98 -20.54 5.81
N ASP A 172 -1.23 -20.66 4.51
CA ASP A 172 -2.50 -20.26 3.90
C ASP A 172 -3.69 -21.05 4.47
N LYS A 173 -3.51 -22.37 4.63
CA LYS A 173 -4.54 -23.23 5.24
C LYS A 173 -4.83 -22.83 6.68
N GLN A 174 -3.78 -22.61 7.49
CA GLN A 174 -3.94 -22.20 8.88
C GLN A 174 -4.62 -20.83 9.01
N ALA A 175 -4.24 -19.85 8.20
CA ALA A 175 -4.87 -18.53 8.20
C ALA A 175 -6.37 -18.62 7.91
N LEU A 176 -6.76 -19.42 6.91
CA LEU A 176 -8.17 -19.66 6.60
C LEU A 176 -8.90 -20.40 7.73
N GLN A 177 -8.27 -21.42 8.32
CA GLN A 177 -8.86 -22.18 9.43
C GLN A 177 -9.09 -21.30 10.66
N THR A 178 -8.15 -20.41 10.99
CA THR A 178 -8.32 -19.41 12.05
C THR A 178 -9.48 -18.47 11.74
N SER A 179 -9.56 -17.95 10.51
CA SER A 179 -10.67 -17.09 10.10
C SER A 179 -12.03 -17.81 10.18
N CYS A 180 -12.08 -19.07 9.72
CA CYS A 180 -13.26 -19.92 9.82
C CYS A 180 -13.71 -20.11 11.27
N ALA A 181 -12.80 -20.42 12.19
CA ALA A 181 -13.12 -20.62 13.60
C ALA A 181 -13.58 -19.33 14.30
N GLN A 182 -13.22 -18.16 13.78
CA GLN A 182 -13.70 -16.87 14.27
C GLN A 182 -15.09 -16.52 13.72
N GLN A 183 -15.41 -16.96 12.50
CA GLN A 183 -16.65 -16.60 11.79
C GLN A 183 -17.79 -17.59 12.04
N PHE A 184 -17.47 -18.85 12.33
CA PHE A 184 -18.41 -19.95 12.39
C PHE A 184 -18.29 -20.76 13.68
N GLN A 185 -19.39 -21.45 14.02
CA GLN A 185 -19.48 -22.42 15.10
C GLN A 185 -19.77 -23.82 14.51
N ALA A 186 -19.18 -24.84 15.13
CA ALA A 186 -19.40 -26.25 14.83
C ALA A 186 -19.06 -27.11 16.07
N ASP A 187 -19.59 -28.33 16.13
CA ASP A 187 -19.33 -29.27 17.24
C ASP A 187 -17.85 -29.59 17.40
N ASN A 188 -17.12 -29.69 16.29
CA ASN A 188 -15.67 -29.76 16.25
C ASN A 188 -15.13 -28.74 15.24
N ALA A 189 -14.85 -27.52 15.71
CA ALA A 189 -14.41 -26.41 14.87
C ALA A 189 -13.12 -26.73 14.09
N ALA A 190 -12.18 -27.50 14.66
CA ALA A 190 -10.94 -27.86 13.98
C ALA A 190 -11.21 -28.73 12.74
N VAL A 191 -12.03 -29.78 12.90
CA VAL A 191 -12.37 -30.69 11.79
C VAL A 191 -13.26 -29.99 10.75
N ALA A 192 -14.24 -29.20 11.19
CA ALA A 192 -15.14 -28.47 10.31
C ALA A 192 -14.38 -27.42 9.47
N CYS A 193 -13.50 -26.63 10.08
CA CYS A 193 -12.71 -25.64 9.37
C CYS A 193 -11.63 -26.27 8.47
N GLN A 194 -11.11 -27.45 8.83
CA GLN A 194 -10.24 -28.21 7.94
C GLN A 194 -11.01 -28.66 6.69
N CYS A 195 -12.17 -29.31 6.86
CA CYS A 195 -13.07 -29.71 5.77
C CYS A 195 -13.38 -28.54 4.82
N TYR A 196 -13.71 -27.38 5.39
CA TYR A 196 -14.01 -26.17 4.63
C TYR A 196 -12.80 -25.67 3.84
N SER A 197 -11.63 -25.59 4.49
CA SER A 197 -10.39 -25.14 3.83
C SER A 197 -9.95 -26.07 2.71
N ASP A 198 -10.06 -27.39 2.89
CA ASP A 198 -9.72 -28.38 1.86
C ASP A 198 -10.72 -28.34 0.70
N GLY A 199 -12.01 -28.15 1.01
CA GLY A 199 -13.05 -27.97 0.00
C GLY A 199 -12.81 -26.77 -0.92
N LEU A 200 -12.40 -25.62 -0.37
CA LEU A 200 -12.04 -24.44 -1.16
C LEU A 200 -10.74 -24.65 -1.96
N ALA A 201 -9.73 -25.27 -1.34
CA ALA A 201 -8.45 -25.55 -1.98
C ALA A 201 -8.56 -26.47 -3.21
N ASN A 202 -9.61 -27.28 -3.28
CA ASN A 202 -9.88 -28.13 -4.45
C ASN A 202 -10.32 -27.36 -5.71
N LYS A 203 -10.71 -26.09 -5.60
CA LYS A 203 -11.24 -25.30 -6.73
C LYS A 203 -10.54 -23.96 -6.92
N PHE A 204 -10.01 -23.38 -5.85
CA PHE A 204 -9.45 -22.04 -5.84
C PHE A 204 -8.05 -22.05 -5.24
N SER A 205 -7.18 -21.16 -5.73
CA SER A 205 -5.94 -20.81 -5.04
C SER A 205 -6.22 -20.03 -3.75
N SER A 206 -5.25 -20.01 -2.82
CA SER A 206 -5.38 -19.25 -1.57
C SER A 206 -5.63 -17.75 -1.82
N ARG A 207 -4.98 -17.17 -2.83
CA ARG A 207 -5.19 -15.78 -3.28
C ARG A 207 -6.62 -15.54 -3.75
N GLN A 208 -7.15 -16.43 -4.60
CA GLN A 208 -8.54 -16.32 -5.08
C GLN A 208 -9.54 -16.40 -3.94
N VAL A 209 -9.31 -17.25 -2.94
CA VAL A 209 -10.17 -17.30 -1.75
C VAL A 209 -10.13 -15.95 -1.00
N ARG A 210 -8.95 -15.39 -0.76
CA ARG A 210 -8.81 -14.06 -0.14
C ARG A 210 -9.51 -12.96 -0.93
N TYR A 211 -9.36 -12.95 -2.26
CA TYR A 211 -10.02 -11.96 -3.12
C TYR A 211 -11.54 -12.09 -3.03
N ASN A 212 -12.09 -13.29 -3.17
CA ASN A 212 -13.53 -13.50 -3.07
C ASN A 212 -14.08 -13.14 -1.69
N GLN A 213 -13.37 -13.47 -0.60
CA GLN A 213 -13.76 -13.07 0.76
C GLN A 213 -13.75 -11.56 0.94
N TYR A 214 -12.72 -10.87 0.42
CA TYR A 214 -12.67 -9.40 0.41
C TYR A 214 -13.84 -8.79 -0.38
N LEU A 215 -14.11 -9.29 -1.58
CA LEU A 215 -15.23 -8.81 -2.40
C LEU A 215 -16.59 -9.06 -1.73
N ALA A 216 -16.74 -10.16 -0.98
CA ALA A 216 -17.96 -10.48 -0.25
C ALA A 216 -18.17 -9.59 0.99
N SER A 217 -17.10 -9.13 1.65
CA SER A 217 -17.18 -8.29 2.85
C SER A 217 -17.26 -6.79 2.54
N ASN A 218 -16.93 -6.37 1.33
CA ASN A 218 -16.91 -4.96 0.92
C ASN A 218 -18.08 -4.63 -0.02
N PRO A 219 -19.14 -3.95 0.46
CA PRO A 219 -20.34 -3.66 -0.35
C PRO A 219 -20.06 -2.73 -1.54
N TYR A 220 -18.94 -2.00 -1.52
CA TYR A 220 -18.51 -1.09 -2.59
C TYR A 220 -17.49 -1.71 -3.54
N ALA A 221 -17.03 -2.94 -3.28
CA ALA A 221 -16.22 -3.65 -4.25
C ALA A 221 -17.12 -3.99 -5.44
N PHE A 222 -16.94 -3.27 -6.55
CA PHE A 222 -17.84 -3.24 -7.70
C PHE A 222 -18.45 -4.61 -8.03
N ALA A 223 -19.79 -4.65 -7.95
CA ALA A 223 -20.64 -5.78 -8.26
C ALA A 223 -20.64 -6.08 -9.76
N THR A 224 -19.54 -6.62 -10.26
CA THR A 224 -19.59 -7.49 -11.43
C THR A 224 -20.23 -8.80 -10.98
N GLY A 225 -21.01 -9.49 -11.83
CA GLY A 225 -21.67 -10.78 -11.52
C GLY A 225 -20.70 -11.95 -11.21
N ASN A 226 -19.47 -11.60 -10.88
CA ASN A 226 -18.30 -12.37 -10.54
C ASN A 226 -18.42 -12.97 -9.13
N GLY A 227 -17.88 -14.17 -8.96
CA GLY A 227 -17.90 -14.90 -7.69
C GLY A 227 -19.18 -15.71 -7.40
N ALA A 228 -20.12 -15.86 -8.36
CA ALA A 228 -21.31 -16.70 -8.15
C ALA A 228 -20.96 -18.16 -7.82
N GLY A 229 -19.99 -18.74 -8.57
CA GLY A 229 -19.48 -20.09 -8.31
C GLY A 229 -18.78 -20.21 -6.96
N PHE A 230 -17.99 -19.20 -6.57
CA PHE A 230 -17.39 -19.15 -5.24
C PHE A 230 -18.46 -19.11 -4.15
N LYS A 231 -19.46 -18.21 -4.26
CA LYS A 231 -20.57 -18.09 -3.29
C LYS A 231 -21.38 -19.38 -3.15
N GLN A 232 -21.62 -20.08 -4.26
CA GLN A 232 -22.32 -21.36 -4.24
C GLN A 232 -21.48 -22.44 -3.53
N LEU A 233 -20.19 -22.55 -3.87
CA LEU A 233 -19.28 -23.50 -3.22
C LEU A 233 -19.13 -23.18 -1.73
N ASP A 234 -18.91 -21.92 -1.37
CA ASP A 234 -18.78 -21.44 0.00
C ASP A 234 -19.98 -21.87 0.87
N LYS A 235 -21.21 -21.58 0.42
CA LYS A 235 -22.44 -22.01 1.11
C LYS A 235 -22.55 -23.54 1.19
N SER A 236 -22.21 -24.24 0.11
CA SER A 236 -22.26 -25.70 0.08
C SER A 236 -21.28 -26.31 1.09
N LEU A 237 -20.07 -25.77 1.18
CA LEU A 237 -19.04 -26.25 2.11
C LEU A 237 -19.38 -25.92 3.55
N GLN A 238 -19.93 -24.72 3.83
CA GLN A 238 -20.41 -24.39 5.16
C GLN A 238 -21.45 -25.41 5.63
N ALA A 239 -22.44 -25.73 4.79
CA ALA A 239 -23.45 -26.73 5.10
C ALA A 239 -22.85 -28.14 5.26
N SER A 240 -22.02 -28.60 4.32
CA SER A 240 -21.48 -29.97 4.35
C SER A 240 -20.45 -30.20 5.45
N CYS A 241 -19.73 -29.16 5.87
CA CYS A 241 -18.75 -29.24 6.96
C CYS A 241 -19.36 -28.93 8.34
N GLY A 242 -20.67 -28.72 8.43
CA GLY A 242 -21.36 -28.47 9.70
C GLY A 242 -21.07 -27.09 10.32
N LEU A 243 -20.69 -26.11 9.50
CA LEU A 243 -20.43 -24.74 9.94
C LEU A 243 -21.74 -23.93 9.98
N THR A 244 -21.96 -23.25 11.10
CA THR A 244 -23.07 -22.29 11.26
C THR A 244 -22.50 -20.93 11.63
N PRO A 245 -23.10 -19.81 11.20
CA PRO A 245 -22.59 -18.48 11.55
C PRO A 245 -22.51 -18.31 13.08
N ALA A 246 -21.38 -17.83 13.59
CA ALA A 246 -21.26 -17.53 15.00
C ALA A 246 -22.28 -16.44 15.37
N LYS A 247 -23.04 -16.67 16.45
CA LYS A 247 -23.89 -15.62 17.02
C LYS A 247 -22.96 -14.51 17.54
N ARG A 248 -23.11 -13.29 17.00
CA ARG A 248 -22.47 -12.10 17.55
C ARG A 248 -23.15 -11.70 18.86
#